data_AF-A0A2H6NHH1-F1
#
_entry.id   AF-A0A2H6NHH1-F1
#
_cell.length_a   1.000
_cell.length_b   1.000
_cell.length_c   1.000
_cell.angle_alpha   90.00
_cell.angle_beta   90.00
_cell.angle_gamma   90.00
#
_symmetry.space_group_name_H-M   'P 1'
#
loop_
_entity.id
_entity.type
_entity.pdbx_description
1 polymer ?
#
loop_
_entity_poly.entity_id
_entity_poly.type
_entity_poly.pdbx_seq_one_letter_code
_entity_poly.pdbx_strand_id
1 'polypeptide(L)'
;MAPLPGVIQIQGDITKVSTAQEIIHHFEGQPADLVVCDGAPDVTGLHDIDEYIQAQLLLAALNITTHVLKKGGTFVAKIFRGKDVTLLYSQLKIFFPDVTCAKPRSSRNSSIGK
;
A
#
# COMPACT_ATOMS: atom_id res chain seq x y z
N MET A 1 3.29 -12.49 12.85
CA MET A 1 2.49 -11.64 13.75
C MET A 1 1.77 -12.56 14.73
N ALA A 2 1.50 -12.13 15.97
CA ALA A 2 0.72 -12.95 16.89
C ALA A 2 -0.77 -12.99 16.42
N PRO A 3 -1.50 -14.10 16.61
CA PRO A 3 -2.92 -14.18 16.29
C PRO A 3 -3.73 -13.06 16.97
N LEU A 4 -4.67 -12.48 16.23
CA LEU A 4 -5.54 -11.39 16.69
C LEU A 4 -7.00 -11.87 16.57
N PRO A 5 -7.81 -11.78 17.64
CA PRO A 5 -9.21 -12.19 17.58
C PRO A 5 -9.99 -11.43 16.49
N GLY A 6 -10.76 -12.16 15.68
CA GLY A 6 -11.56 -11.57 14.59
C GLY A 6 -10.75 -11.14 13.36
N VAL A 7 -9.44 -11.45 13.29
CA VAL A 7 -8.58 -11.12 12.15
C VAL A 7 -8.06 -12.40 11.50
N ILE A 8 -8.36 -12.57 10.22
CA ILE A 8 -7.72 -13.59 9.39
C ILE A 8 -6.32 -13.10 9.05
N GLN A 9 -5.31 -13.91 9.38
CA GLN A 9 -3.91 -13.59 9.11
C GLN A 9 -3.36 -14.53 8.05
N ILE A 10 -2.86 -13.95 6.96
CA ILE A 10 -2.18 -14.67 5.90
C ILE A 10 -0.70 -14.30 5.98
N GLN A 11 0.17 -15.29 6.13
CA GLN A 11 1.62 -15.08 6.08
C GLN A 11 2.11 -15.45 4.69
N GLY A 12 2.38 -14.45 3.87
CA GLY A 12 2.82 -14.64 2.50
C GLY A 12 3.60 -13.46 1.96
N ASP A 13 4.09 -13.63 0.74
CA ASP A 13 4.78 -12.59 -0.01
C ASP A 13 3.78 -11.98 -0.99
N ILE A 14 3.47 -10.69 -0.82
CA ILE A 14 2.46 -10.00 -1.62
C ILE A 14 2.81 -9.90 -3.11
N THR A 15 4.06 -10.18 -3.49
CA THR A 15 4.47 -10.24 -4.90
C THR A 15 4.16 -11.60 -5.54
N LYS A 16 3.82 -12.62 -4.75
CA LYS A 16 3.48 -13.95 -5.25
C LYS A 16 2.00 -14.07 -5.57
N VAL A 17 1.72 -14.64 -6.73
CA VAL A 17 0.36 -14.96 -7.18
C VAL A 17 -0.39 -15.83 -6.17
N SER A 18 0.29 -16.78 -5.53
CA SER A 18 -0.30 -17.66 -4.52
C SER A 18 -0.90 -16.88 -3.35
N THR A 19 -0.19 -15.86 -2.86
CA THR A 19 -0.65 -15.03 -1.74
C THR A 19 -1.80 -14.12 -2.17
N ALA A 20 -1.76 -13.56 -3.38
CA ALA A 20 -2.88 -12.79 -3.92
C ALA A 20 -4.16 -13.63 -4.06
N GLN A 21 -4.04 -14.88 -4.55
CA GLN A 21 -5.15 -15.81 -4.68
C GLN A 21 -5.74 -16.20 -3.33
N GLU A 22 -4.90 -16.44 -2.33
CA GLU A 22 -5.33 -16.74 -0.96
C GLU A 22 -6.14 -15.58 -0.36
N ILE A 23 -5.66 -14.34 -0.53
CA ILE A 23 -6.39 -13.14 -0.10
C ILE A 23 -7.76 -13.07 -0.79
N ILE A 24 -7.81 -13.20 -2.12
CA ILE A 24 -9.05 -13.14 -2.89
C ILE A 24 -10.04 -14.23 -2.44
N HIS A 25 -9.56 -15.43 -2.12
CA HIS A 25 -10.42 -16.53 -1.70
C HIS A 25 -11.13 -16.25 -0.38
N HIS A 26 -10.43 -15.62 0.59
CA HIS A 26 -11.01 -15.25 1.87
C HIS A 26 -12.13 -14.20 1.81
N PHE A 27 -12.22 -13.47 0.70
CA PHE A 27 -13.27 -12.50 0.46
C PHE A 27 -14.57 -13.13 -0.05
N GLU A 28 -14.58 -14.42 -0.41
CA GLU A 28 -15.78 -15.17 -0.85
C GLU A 28 -16.59 -14.47 -1.96
N GLY A 29 -15.89 -13.79 -2.86
CA GLY A 29 -16.49 -13.02 -3.96
C GLY A 29 -17.03 -11.64 -3.58
N GLN A 30 -16.93 -11.23 -2.32
CA GLN A 30 -17.25 -9.87 -1.86
C GLN A 30 -16.03 -8.96 -1.92
N PRO A 31 -16.10 -7.80 -2.58
CA PRO A 31 -14.95 -6.92 -2.65
C PRO A 31 -14.73 -6.16 -1.32
N ALA A 32 -13.48 -5.80 -1.04
CA ALA A 32 -13.09 -4.99 0.10
C ALA A 32 -13.59 -3.55 -0.02
N ASP A 33 -14.00 -2.96 1.11
CA ASP A 33 -14.33 -1.53 1.19
C ASP A 33 -13.09 -0.64 1.26
N LEU A 34 -12.05 -1.13 1.94
CA LEU A 34 -10.82 -0.42 2.28
C LEU A 34 -9.63 -1.39 2.20
N VAL A 35 -8.57 -0.95 1.54
CA VAL A 35 -7.25 -1.62 1.58
C VAL A 35 -6.24 -0.65 2.17
N VAL A 36 -5.44 -1.12 3.15
CA VAL A 36 -4.41 -0.32 3.81
C VAL A 36 -3.05 -0.99 3.68
N CYS A 37 -2.03 -0.23 3.28
CA CYS A 37 -0.63 -0.67 3.21
C CYS A 37 0.27 0.25 4.03
N ASP A 38 0.70 -0.19 5.22
CA ASP A 38 1.70 0.53 6.04
C ASP A 38 3.13 -0.02 5.87
N GLY A 39 3.36 -0.78 4.81
CA GLY A 39 4.66 -1.34 4.49
C GLY A 39 5.71 -0.24 4.23
N ALA A 40 6.90 -0.42 4.78
CA ALA A 40 8.06 0.42 4.48
C ALA A 40 9.31 -0.48 4.41
N PRO A 41 10.21 -0.23 3.46
CA PRO A 41 11.50 -0.91 3.45
C PRO A 41 12.38 -0.43 4.60
N ASP A 42 13.39 -1.24 4.93
CA ASP A 42 14.49 -0.77 5.76
C ASP A 42 15.22 0.37 5.05
N VAL A 43 15.44 1.48 5.77
CA VAL A 43 16.03 2.69 5.22
C VAL A 43 17.54 2.52 5.14
N THR A 44 18.07 2.57 3.92
CA THR A 44 19.51 2.46 3.65
C THR A 44 20.25 3.78 3.90
N GLY A 45 19.54 4.91 3.87
CA GLY A 45 20.10 6.25 3.94
C GLY A 45 20.42 6.85 2.56
N LEU A 46 20.30 6.04 1.50
CA LEU A 46 20.37 6.50 0.11
C LEU A 46 18.94 6.77 -0.38
N HIS A 47 18.51 8.03 -0.27
CA HIS A 47 17.12 8.43 -0.49
C HIS A 47 16.54 7.94 -1.81
N ASP A 48 17.28 8.03 -2.92
CA ASP A 48 16.79 7.61 -4.24
C ASP A 48 16.49 6.10 -4.28
N ILE A 49 17.30 5.27 -3.60
CA ILE A 49 17.09 3.82 -3.50
C ILE A 49 15.92 3.51 -2.57
N ASP A 50 15.85 4.18 -1.43
CA ASP A 50 14.78 3.98 -0.44
C ASP A 50 13.41 4.35 -1.04
N GLU A 51 13.33 5.44 -1.80
CA GLU A 51 12.14 5.87 -2.54
C GLU A 51 11.75 4.85 -3.62
N TYR A 52 12.72 4.36 -4.39
CA TYR A 52 12.47 3.35 -5.43
C TYR A 52 11.92 2.05 -4.85
N ILE A 53 12.55 1.52 -3.79
CA ILE A 53 12.11 0.26 -3.16
C ILE A 53 10.70 0.41 -2.58
N GLN A 54 10.39 1.55 -1.97
CA GLN A 54 9.04 1.79 -1.47
C GLN A 54 8.01 1.92 -2.60
N ALA A 55 8.38 2.53 -3.74
CA ALA A 55 7.51 2.57 -4.90
C ALA A 55 7.21 1.16 -5.44
N GLN A 56 8.19 0.25 -5.44
CA GLN A 56 7.97 -1.17 -5.80
C GLN A 56 7.01 -1.87 -4.83
N LEU A 57 7.17 -1.62 -3.52
CA LEU A 57 6.27 -2.16 -2.51
C LEU A 57 4.83 -1.66 -2.69
N LEU A 58 4.69 -0.36 -2.98
CA LEU A 58 3.40 0.26 -3.25
C LEU A 58 2.74 -0.30 -4.51
N LEU A 59 3.53 -0.55 -5.57
CA LEU A 59 3.03 -1.15 -6.80
C LEU A 59 2.53 -2.59 -6.56
N ALA A 60 3.26 -3.40 -5.78
CA ALA A 60 2.81 -4.73 -5.41
C ALA A 60 1.50 -4.70 -4.60
N ALA A 61 1.39 -3.77 -3.65
CA ALA A 61 0.15 -3.56 -2.88
C ALA A 61 -1.01 -3.10 -3.77
N LEU A 62 -0.76 -2.15 -4.68
CA LEU A 62 -1.75 -1.67 -5.64
C LEU A 62 -2.24 -2.80 -6.54
N ASN A 63 -1.34 -3.70 -6.98
CA ASN A 63 -1.70 -4.85 -7.81
C ASN A 63 -2.70 -5.78 -7.11
N ILE A 64 -2.52 -6.07 -5.81
CA ILE A 64 -3.55 -6.83 -5.07
C ILE A 64 -4.83 -6.00 -4.93
N THR A 65 -4.68 -4.71 -4.62
CA THR A 65 -5.79 -3.78 -4.40
C THR A 65 -6.75 -3.73 -5.59
N THR A 66 -6.24 -3.70 -6.83
CA THR A 66 -7.10 -3.66 -8.04
C THR A 66 -7.94 -4.92 -8.23
N HIS A 67 -7.57 -6.04 -7.62
CA HIS A 67 -8.34 -7.29 -7.67
C HIS A 67 -9.35 -7.44 -6.54
N VAL A 68 -9.08 -6.87 -5.37
CA VAL A 68 -9.92 -7.07 -4.17
C VAL A 68 -10.79 -5.86 -3.84
N LEU A 69 -10.41 -4.65 -4.22
CA LEU A 69 -11.11 -3.44 -3.83
C LEU A 69 -12.37 -3.23 -4.68
N LYS A 70 -13.47 -2.86 -4.02
CA LYS A 70 -14.71 -2.52 -4.72
C LYS A 70 -14.57 -1.24 -5.54
N LYS A 71 -15.41 -1.08 -6.57
CA LYS A 71 -15.55 0.21 -7.25
C LYS A 71 -15.98 1.30 -6.25
N GLY A 72 -15.24 2.40 -6.21
CA GLY A 72 -15.45 3.47 -5.23
C GLY A 72 -14.93 3.16 -3.81
N GLY A 73 -14.23 2.03 -3.61
CA GLY A 73 -13.51 1.74 -2.38
C GLY A 73 -12.29 2.64 -2.20
N THR A 74 -11.71 2.62 -1.00
CA THR A 74 -10.55 3.46 -0.65
C THR A 74 -9.27 2.63 -0.54
N PHE A 75 -8.17 3.16 -1.07
CA PHE A 75 -6.83 2.63 -0.87
C PHE A 75 -5.99 3.65 -0.10
N VAL A 76 -5.40 3.22 1.02
CA VAL A 76 -4.51 4.05 1.85
C VAL A 76 -3.15 3.39 1.89
N ALA A 77 -2.10 4.12 1.53
CA ALA A 77 -0.76 3.59 1.57
C ALA A 77 0.25 4.59 2.12
N LYS A 78 1.25 4.06 2.81
CA LYS A 78 2.41 4.82 3.29
C LYS A 78 3.37 5.08 2.13
N ILE A 79 3.82 6.32 2.02
CA ILE A 79 4.80 6.77 1.03
C ILE A 79 5.87 7.63 1.70
N PHE A 80 7.07 7.64 1.15
CA PHE A 80 8.12 8.62 1.39
C PHE A 80 7.88 9.73 0.38
N ARG A 81 7.69 10.96 0.89
CA ARG A 81 7.54 12.12 0.01
C ARG A 81 8.91 12.50 -0.50
N GLY A 82 9.22 11.94 -1.66
CA GLY A 82 10.42 12.19 -2.43
C GLY A 82 10.25 13.21 -3.54
N LYS A 83 11.29 13.34 -4.36
CA LYS A 83 11.27 14.25 -5.53
C LYS A 83 10.25 13.80 -6.58
N ASP A 84 10.05 12.50 -6.74
CA ASP A 84 9.22 11.91 -7.80
C ASP A 84 7.77 11.60 -7.36
N VAL A 85 7.30 12.25 -6.30
CA VAL A 85 5.92 12.05 -5.82
C VAL A 85 4.88 12.35 -6.91
N THR A 86 5.14 13.30 -7.81
CA THR A 86 4.24 13.66 -8.91
C THR A 86 3.97 12.50 -9.88
N LEU A 87 4.99 11.68 -10.17
CA LEU A 87 4.83 10.51 -11.03
C LEU A 87 3.89 9.49 -10.36
N LEU A 88 4.09 9.25 -9.07
CA LEU A 88 3.25 8.34 -8.29
C LEU A 88 1.78 8.81 -8.28
N TYR A 89 1.54 10.11 -8.06
CA TYR A 89 0.19 10.67 -8.14
C TYR A 89 -0.44 10.45 -9.51
N SER A 90 0.32 10.65 -10.58
CA SER A 90 -0.16 10.47 -11.95
C SER A 90 -0.55 9.01 -12.22
N GLN A 91 0.24 8.07 -11.73
CA GLN A 91 -0.07 6.63 -11.82
C GLN A 91 -1.32 6.26 -11.01
N LEU A 92 -1.45 6.74 -9.77
CA LEU A 92 -2.61 6.45 -8.92
C LEU A 92 -3.91 7.07 -9.48
N LYS A 93 -3.83 8.24 -10.11
CA LYS A 93 -4.99 8.91 -10.74
C LYS A 93 -5.59 8.14 -11.92
N ILE A 94 -4.89 7.15 -12.46
CA ILE A 94 -5.43 6.24 -13.47
C ILE A 94 -6.48 5.31 -12.84
N PHE A 95 -6.32 4.96 -11.56
CA PHE A 95 -7.18 4.01 -10.85
C PHE A 95 -8.19 4.69 -9.93
N PHE A 96 -7.86 5.87 -9.40
CA PHE A 96 -8.65 6.59 -8.42
C PHE A 96 -8.96 8.02 -8.90
N PRO A 97 -10.21 8.49 -8.82
CA PRO A 97 -10.57 9.85 -9.24
C PRO A 97 -9.89 10.90 -8.36
N ASP A 98 -9.77 10.63 -7.07
CA ASP A 98 -9.20 11.52 -6.07
C ASP A 98 -7.99 10.86 -5.39
N VAL A 99 -6.85 11.55 -5.42
CA VAL A 99 -5.60 11.11 -4.79
C VAL A 99 -5.06 12.25 -3.94
N THR A 100 -4.94 12.00 -2.64
CA THR A 100 -4.46 12.98 -1.66
C THR A 100 -3.35 12.38 -0.81
N CYS A 101 -2.34 13.19 -0.47
CA CYS A 101 -1.36 12.83 0.55
C CYS A 101 -1.60 13.64 1.82
N ALA A 102 -1.53 12.96 2.96
CA ALA A 102 -1.61 13.58 4.27
C ALA A 102 -0.42 13.12 5.12
N LYS A 103 0.08 14.01 5.97
CA LYS A 103 0.99 13.67 7.07
C LYS A 103 0.23 13.82 8.40
N PRO A 104 -0.24 12.71 9.01
CA PRO A 104 -0.92 12.77 10.30
C PRO A 104 -0.01 13.31 11.42
N ARG A 105 -0.62 13.86 12.48
CA ARG A 105 0.11 14.34 13.68
C ARG A 105 0.90 13.24 14.40
N SER A 106 0.49 11.99 14.24
CA SER A 106 1.17 10.82 14.82
C SER A 106 2.45 10.43 14.06
N SER A 107 2.71 11.00 12.87
CA SER A 107 3.93 10.74 12.13
C SER A 107 5.13 11.46 12.75
N ARG A 108 6.26 10.77 12.85
CA ARG A 108 7.52 11.35 13.37
C ARG A 108 7.94 12.58 12.55
N ASN A 109 8.33 13.65 13.23
CA ASN A 109 8.80 14.87 12.57
C ASN A 109 10.11 14.66 11.79
N SER A 110 10.94 13.69 12.19
CA SER A 110 12.20 13.34 11.52
C SER A 110 12.05 12.39 10.33
N SER A 111 10.85 11.89 10.03
CA SER A 111 10.61 11.02 8.87
C SER A 111 10.43 11.84 7.59
N ILE A 112 11.01 11.35 6.50
CA ILE A 112 10.86 11.93 5.15
C ILE A 112 9.38 11.91 4.79
N GLY A 113 8.83 13.11 4.65
CA GLY A 113 7.41 13.38 4.72
C GLY A 113 7.26 14.81 5.20
N LYS A 114 7.54 15.79 4.35
CA LYS A 114 6.93 17.12 4.47
C LYS A 114 5.87 17.22 3.40
#